data_AF-A0A4Y2MJD0-F1
#
_entry.id   AF-A0A4Y2MJD0-F1
#
_cell.length_a   1.000
_cell.length_b   1.000
_cell.length_c   1.000
_cell.angle_alpha   90.00
_cell.angle_beta   90.00
_cell.angle_gamma   90.00
#
_symmetry.space_group_name_H-M   'P 1'
#
loop_
_entity.id
_entity.type
_entity.pdbx_description
1 polymer ?
#
loop_
_entity_poly.entity_id
_entity_poly.type
_entity_poly.pdbx_seq_one_letter_code
_entity_poly.pdbx_strand_id
1 'polypeptide(L)'
;MFNLLRERGVDFQKMEIRMALADGSRTTMEAYTAPVSIDIEGRTVTIEMLALPKAKGNRTLLDTDFLEKSGIVLDLKNKRWYFSDKPHHKICLKEDLHVNSL
;
A
#
# COMPACT_ATOMS: atom_id res chain seq x y z
N MET A 1 3.97 8.94 -2.91
CA MET A 1 3.53 8.74 -1.51
C MET A 1 4.64 9.06 -0.51
N PHE A 2 5.76 8.34 -0.50
CA PHE A 2 6.85 8.54 0.48
C PHE A 2 7.30 10.00 0.67
N ASN A 3 7.72 10.70 -0.41
CA ASN A 3 8.16 12.09 -0.31
C ASN A 3 7.08 13.03 0.24
N LEU A 4 5.82 12.84 -0.20
CA LEU A 4 4.69 13.62 0.28
C LEU A 4 4.46 13.45 1.79
N LEU A 5 4.56 12.22 2.31
CA LEU A 5 4.40 11.96 3.73
C LEU A 5 5.53 12.58 4.55
N ARG A 6 6.76 12.48 4.05
CA ARG A 6 7.94 13.11 4.67
C ARG A 6 7.81 14.63 4.70
N GLU A 7 7.36 15.25 3.62
CA GLU A 7 7.07 16.71 3.55
C GLU A 7 5.97 17.13 4.52
N ARG A 8 5.03 16.22 4.84
CA ARG A 8 3.99 16.42 5.85
C ARG A 8 4.45 16.13 7.28
N GLY A 9 5.74 15.82 7.49
CA GLY A 9 6.33 15.63 8.81
C GLY A 9 6.25 14.21 9.37
N VAL A 10 5.93 13.21 8.55
CA VAL A 10 6.06 11.80 8.99
C VAL A 10 7.55 11.48 9.14
N ASP A 11 7.93 11.07 10.35
CA ASP A 11 9.31 10.70 10.66
C ASP A 11 9.59 9.24 10.26
N PHE A 12 10.38 9.08 9.22
CA PHE A 12 10.73 7.77 8.67
C PHE A 12 12.06 7.29 9.23
N GLN A 13 12.04 6.14 9.89
CA GLN A 13 13.24 5.47 10.36
C GLN A 13 13.92 4.74 9.21
N LYS A 14 15.21 5.05 9.01
CA LYS A 14 16.07 4.36 8.04
C LYS A 14 16.45 2.98 8.55
N MET A 15 16.39 1.98 7.68
CA MET A 15 16.81 0.61 7.97
C MET A 15 17.42 -0.07 6.74
N GLU A 16 18.05 -1.21 6.96
CA GLU A 16 18.50 -2.11 5.91
C GLU A 16 17.65 -3.38 5.95
N ILE A 17 17.06 -3.75 4.80
CA ILE A 17 16.21 -4.93 4.68
C ILE A 17 16.80 -5.92 3.67
N ARG A 18 16.68 -7.20 3.98
CA ARG A 18 16.95 -8.28 3.03
C ARG A 18 15.62 -8.71 2.41
N MET A 19 15.41 -8.36 1.15
CA MET A 19 14.15 -8.59 0.45
C MET A 19 14.30 -9.69 -0.59
N ALA A 20 13.30 -10.56 -0.67
CA ALA A 20 13.13 -11.50 -1.77
C ALA A 20 12.22 -10.87 -2.82
N LEU A 21 12.68 -10.81 -4.07
CA LEU A 21 11.94 -10.27 -5.19
C LEU A 21 11.13 -11.37 -5.89
N ALA A 22 10.16 -10.95 -6.70
CA ALA A 22 9.31 -11.87 -7.46
C ALA A 22 10.08 -12.71 -8.49
N ASP A 23 11.27 -12.25 -8.91
CA ASP A 23 12.19 -13.01 -9.78
C ASP A 23 13.01 -14.08 -9.04
N GLY A 24 12.77 -14.25 -7.74
CA GLY A 24 13.47 -15.21 -6.87
C GLY A 24 14.81 -14.72 -6.35
N SER A 25 15.30 -13.55 -6.80
CA SER A 25 16.52 -12.96 -6.28
C SER A 25 16.32 -12.46 -4.84
N ARG A 26 17.40 -12.42 -4.08
CA ARG A 26 17.44 -11.81 -2.76
C ARG A 26 18.46 -10.70 -2.77
N THR A 27 18.04 -9.52 -2.37
CA THR A 27 18.91 -8.34 -2.32
C THR A 27 18.77 -7.64 -0.99
N THR A 28 19.87 -7.04 -0.54
CA THR A 28 19.87 -6.16 0.62
C THR A 28 19.74 -4.73 0.10
N MET A 29 18.79 -3.98 0.65
CA MET A 29 18.58 -2.60 0.25
C MET A 29 18.22 -1.71 1.43
N GLU A 30 18.55 -0.43 1.29
CA GLU A 30 18.11 0.61 2.19
C GLU A 30 16.61 0.86 2.02
N ALA A 31 15.89 0.84 3.14
CA ALA A 31 14.47 1.12 3.22
C ALA A 31 14.19 2.10 4.37
N TYR A 32 12.97 2.61 4.36
CA TYR A 32 12.47 3.52 5.39
C TYR A 32 11.14 2.98 5.91
N THR A 33 10.92 3.01 7.22
CA THR A 33 9.63 2.64 7.83
C THR A 33 9.06 3.78 8.65
N ALA A 34 7.75 3.88 8.69
CA ALA A 34 7.04 4.70 9.65
C ALA A 34 5.60 4.18 9.81
N PRO A 35 4.99 4.37 10.99
CA PRO A 35 3.55 4.22 11.13
C PRO A 35 2.85 5.32 10.31
N VAL A 36 1.93 4.90 9.44
CA VAL A 36 1.11 5.78 8.61
C VAL A 36 -0.36 5.43 8.80
N SER A 37 -1.17 6.43 9.12
CA SER A 37 -2.64 6.31 9.17
C SER A 37 -3.23 6.57 7.79
N ILE A 38 -4.04 5.63 7.32
CA ILE A 38 -4.69 5.66 6.00
C ILE A 38 -6.20 5.71 6.22
N ASP A 39 -6.82 6.76 5.68
CA ASP A 39 -8.27 6.89 5.66
C ASP A 39 -8.84 6.20 4.43
N ILE A 40 -9.78 5.28 4.65
CA ILE A 40 -10.47 4.53 3.62
C ILE A 40 -11.95 4.34 4.00
N GLU A 41 -12.84 4.93 3.20
CA GLU A 41 -14.31 4.76 3.33
C GLU A 41 -14.83 4.94 4.76
N GLY A 42 -14.36 6.00 5.43
CA GLY A 42 -14.75 6.36 6.80
C GLY A 42 -14.05 5.55 7.89
N ARG A 43 -13.00 4.78 7.57
CA ARG A 43 -12.13 4.09 8.54
C ARG A 43 -10.71 4.62 8.45
N THR A 44 -10.06 4.74 9.60
CA THR A 44 -8.63 5.02 9.68
C THR A 44 -7.90 3.75 10.09
N VAL A 45 -6.93 3.33 9.28
CA VAL A 45 -6.11 2.14 9.56
C VAL A 45 -4.66 2.59 9.67
N THR A 46 -4.00 2.25 10.77
CA THR A 46 -2.57 2.56 10.94
C THR A 46 -1.75 1.32 10.60
N ILE A 47 -0.81 1.48 9.67
CA ILE A 47 0.10 0.43 9.22
C ILE A 47 1.55 0.90 9.28
N GLU A 48 2.48 -0.05 9.37
CA GLU A 48 3.89 0.24 9.12
C GLU A 48 4.12 0.33 7.61
N MET A 49 4.42 1.53 7.11
CA MET A 49 4.69 1.73 5.69
C MET A 49 6.18 1.49 5.41
N LEU A 50 6.47 0.52 4.55
CA LEU A 50 7.81 0.31 4.02
C LEU A 50 8.01 1.11 2.72
N ALA A 51 8.96 2.04 2.72
CA ALA A 51 9.34 2.83 1.55
C ALA A 51 10.70 2.41 1.00
N LEU A 52 10.73 2.14 -0.31
CA LEU A 52 11.90 1.71 -1.07
C LEU A 52 12.28 2.80 -2.11
N PRO A 53 12.94 3.89 -1.69
CA PRO A 53 13.10 5.08 -2.54
C PRO A 53 13.94 4.85 -3.81
N LYS A 54 14.75 3.78 -3.83
CA LYS A 54 15.60 3.43 -4.98
C LYS A 54 14.89 2.52 -5.99
N ALA A 55 13.68 2.04 -5.71
CA ALA A 55 12.96 1.17 -6.62
C ALA A 55 12.36 1.96 -7.79
N LYS A 56 12.62 1.53 -9.02
CA LYS A 56 12.21 2.25 -10.24
C LYS A 56 10.77 1.92 -10.61
N GLY A 57 9.96 2.93 -10.91
CA GLY A 57 8.60 2.75 -11.44
C GLY A 57 7.59 2.17 -10.43
N ASN A 58 7.96 2.08 -9.14
CA ASN A 58 7.10 1.44 -8.14
C ASN A 58 5.98 2.38 -7.70
N ARG A 59 4.75 1.89 -7.86
CA ARG A 59 3.58 2.44 -7.19
C ARG A 59 3.54 1.93 -5.75
N THR A 60 2.82 2.63 -4.88
CA THR A 60 2.56 2.12 -3.52
C THR A 60 1.76 0.82 -3.63
N LEU A 61 2.27 -0.22 -2.98
CA LEU A 61 1.60 -1.51 -2.87
C LEU A 61 0.86 -1.57 -1.53
N LEU A 62 -0.32 -2.18 -1.56
CA LEU A 62 -1.03 -2.58 -0.34
C LEU A 62 -0.69 -4.04 -0.09
N ASP A 63 -0.14 -4.32 1.08
CA ASP A 63 0.21 -5.67 1.47
C ASP A 63 -0.94 -6.36 2.21
N THR A 64 -0.72 -7.61 2.57
CA THR A 64 -1.70 -8.41 3.30
C THR A 64 -1.95 -7.88 4.71
N ASP A 65 -0.97 -7.25 5.37
CA ASP A 65 -1.14 -6.65 6.70
C ASP A 65 -2.15 -5.51 6.66
N PHE A 66 -2.08 -4.65 5.65
CA PHE A 66 -3.10 -3.63 5.43
C PHE A 66 -4.49 -4.24 5.20
N LEU A 67 -4.60 -5.28 4.35
CA LEU A 67 -5.89 -5.92 4.07
C LEU A 67 -6.49 -6.57 5.32
N GLU A 68 -5.66 -7.22 6.14
CA GLU A 68 -6.07 -7.83 7.39
C GLU A 68 -6.56 -6.78 8.40
N LYS A 69 -5.75 -5.75 8.67
CA LYS A 69 -6.08 -4.69 9.64
C LYS A 69 -7.29 -3.86 9.24
N SER A 70 -7.48 -3.63 7.95
CA SER A 70 -8.63 -2.90 7.42
C SER A 70 -9.92 -3.73 7.39
N GLY A 71 -9.80 -5.06 7.46
CA GLY A 71 -10.91 -5.98 7.27
C GLY A 71 -11.44 -5.97 5.82
N ILE A 72 -10.60 -5.63 4.84
CA ILE A 72 -11.00 -5.59 3.44
C ILE A 72 -11.05 -7.00 2.87
N VAL A 73 -12.14 -7.28 2.16
CA VAL A 73 -12.31 -8.46 1.32
C VAL A 73 -12.28 -8.03 -0.13
N LEU A 74 -11.42 -8.67 -0.93
CA LEU A 74 -11.31 -8.45 -2.37
C LEU A 74 -12.13 -9.50 -3.13
N ASP A 75 -13.16 -9.04 -3.84
CA ASP A 75 -13.95 -9.83 -4.78
C ASP A 75 -13.47 -9.51 -6.20
N LEU A 76 -12.34 -10.12 -6.57
CA LEU A 76 -11.68 -9.88 -7.85
C LEU A 76 -12.55 -10.30 -9.04
N LYS A 77 -13.34 -11.37 -8.89
CA LYS A 77 -14.25 -11.86 -9.93
C LYS A 77 -15.27 -10.78 -10.33
N ASN A 78 -15.83 -10.08 -9.33
CA ASN A 78 -16.83 -9.04 -9.58
C ASN A 78 -16.22 -7.63 -9.64
N LYS A 79 -14.89 -7.51 -9.60
CA LYS A 79 -14.14 -6.25 -9.54
C LYS A 79 -14.65 -5.34 -8.42
N ARG A 80 -14.88 -5.90 -7.23
CA ARG A 80 -15.39 -5.17 -6.07
C ARG A 80 -14.55 -5.47 -4.84
N TRP A 81 -14.67 -4.61 -3.86
CA TRP A 81 -14.19 -4.85 -2.51
C TRP A 81 -15.22 -4.37 -1.50
N TYR A 82 -15.13 -4.88 -0.28
CA TYR A 82 -16.01 -4.51 0.82
C TYR A 82 -15.30 -4.77 2.15
N PHE A 83 -15.80 -4.17 3.23
CA PHE A 83 -15.37 -4.55 4.56
C PHE A 83 -16.09 -5.81 5.03
N SER A 84 -15.37 -6.72 5.69
CA SER A 84 -15.88 -8.01 6.15
C SER A 84 -17.10 -7.89 7.09
N ASP A 85 -17.17 -6.83 7.88
CA ASP A 85 -18.28 -6.48 8.77
C ASP A 85 -19.45 -5.76 8.06
N LYS A 86 -19.29 -5.39 6.78
CA LYS A 86 -20.32 -4.74 5.94
C LYS A 86 -20.40 -5.37 4.54
N PRO A 87 -20.70 -6.68 4.41
CA PRO A 87 -20.61 -7.41 3.15
C PRO A 87 -21.59 -6.94 2.05
N HIS A 88 -22.65 -6.23 2.44
CA HIS A 88 -23.64 -5.68 1.51
C HIS A 88 -23.23 -4.30 0.95
N HIS A 89 -22.28 -3.61 1.57
CA HIS A 89 -21.77 -2.33 1.11
C HIS A 89 -20.54 -2.54 0.23
N LYS A 90 -20.78 -2.86 -1.05
CA LYS A 90 -19.73 -3.18 -2.02
C LYS A 90 -19.31 -1.97 -2.82
N ILE A 91 -17.99 -1.78 -2.95
CA ILE A 91 -17.37 -0.68 -3.68
C ILE A 91 -16.67 -1.24 -4.91
N CYS A 92 -16.78 -0.55 -6.04
CA CYS A 92 -16.11 -0.96 -7.27
C CYS A 92 -14.60 -0.71 -7.16
N LEU A 93 -13.80 -1.71 -7.59
CA LEU A 93 -12.39 -1.47 -7.88
C LEU A 93 -12.30 -0.50 -9.05
N LYS A 94 -11.57 0.59 -8.86
CA LYS A 94 -11.28 1.54 -9.94
C LYS A 94 -10.14 0.98 -10.77
N GLU A 95 -10.34 0.94 -12.09
CA GLU A 95 -9.26 0.68 -13.02
C GLU A 95 -8.39 1.93 -13.12
N ASP A 96 -7.07 1.75 -13.28
CA ASP A 96 -6.20 2.87 -13.61
C ASP A 96 -6.61 3.39 -14.99
N LEU A 97 -7.07 4.64 -15.05
CA LEU A 97 -7.14 5.36 -16.30
C LEU A 97 -5.71 5.46 -16.83
N HIS A 98 -5.39 4.72 -17.89
CA HIS A 98 -4.24 5.04 -18.72
C HIS A 98 -4.46 6.43 -19.30
N VAL A 99 -3.96 7.45 -18.62
CA VAL A 99 -3.69 8.71 -19.28
C VAL A 99 -2.53 8.41 -20.22
N ASN A 100 -2.84 8.23 -21.49
CA ASN A 100 -1.84 8.33 -22.54
C ASN A 100 -1.26 9.74 -22.40
N SER A 101 -0.06 9.87 -21.83
CA SER A 101 0.72 11.09 -21.96
C SER A 101 1.00 11.26 -23.46
N LEU A 102 0.29 12.21 -24.06
CA LEU A 102 0.61 12.80 -25.36
C LEU A 102 1.99 13.47 -25.30
#